data_AF-A0A2P6Q8D0-F1
#
_entry.id   AF-A0A2P6Q8D0-F1
#
_cell.length_a   1.000
_cell.length_b   1.000
_cell.length_c   1.000
_cell.angle_alpha   90.00
_cell.angle_beta   90.00
_cell.angle_gamma   90.00
#
_symmetry.space_group_name_H-M   'P 1'
#
loop_
_entity.id
_entity.type
_entity.pdbx_description
1 polymer ?
#
loop_
_entity_poly.entity_id
_entity_poly.type
_entity_poly.pdbx_seq_one_letter_code
_entity_poly.pdbx_strand_id
1 'polypeptide(L)'
;MELPKPGFSDGLWLRYYGAGYLSATDDYKVFAASYDVNGPTREMKMFSLRAHVWKTIQHPGHDKASDEGSLLNDEAIHWSVGNEILAFDFEQEEFRTVCLPDHHDIQDPFGVSYVGVSEGCLCVCGHRRGVYIYKSVDFWVMREYDVCDSWTKLFNLSYPPGVLYTYFLIGYGKQISCRKRGWRRVVVG
;
A
#
# COMPACT_ATOMS: atom_id res chain seq x y z
N MET A 1 0.51 -12.89 22.26
CA MET A 1 1.91 -13.21 21.91
C MET A 1 2.57 -11.90 21.53
N GLU A 2 3.78 -11.65 22.03
CA GLU A 2 4.57 -10.46 21.70
C GLU A 2 5.76 -10.87 20.82
N LEU A 3 6.08 -10.07 19.80
CA LEU A 3 7.23 -10.33 18.93
C LEU A 3 8.53 -9.87 19.62
N PRO A 4 9.65 -10.59 19.43
CA PRO A 4 10.94 -10.12 19.92
C PRO A 4 11.30 -8.79 19.25
N LYS A 5 12.11 -7.96 19.92
CA LYS A 5 12.55 -6.68 19.35
C LYS A 5 13.39 -6.94 18.08
N PRO A 6 13.18 -6.18 16.99
CA PRO A 6 13.93 -6.33 15.74
C PRO A 6 15.42 -5.96 15.84
N GLY A 7 15.84 -5.28 16.92
CA GLY A 7 17.23 -4.88 17.12
C GLY A 7 17.72 -3.85 16.09
N PHE A 8 16.88 -2.85 15.77
CA PHE A 8 17.29 -1.68 14.99
C PHE A 8 18.26 -0.81 15.80
N SER A 9 19.09 -0.02 15.11
CA SER A 9 19.97 0.95 15.74
C SER A 9 19.19 2.00 16.54
N ASP A 10 19.79 2.48 17.64
CA ASP A 10 19.18 3.48 18.52
C ASP A 10 18.92 4.82 17.81
N GLY A 11 17.92 5.55 18.29
CA GLY A 11 17.55 6.88 17.77
C GLY A 11 16.73 6.87 16.48
N LEU A 12 16.37 5.69 15.97
CA LEU A 12 15.51 5.53 14.79
C LEU A 12 14.05 5.35 15.18
N TRP A 13 13.15 5.82 14.32
CA TRP A 13 11.73 5.56 14.46
C TRP A 13 11.41 4.20 13.85
N LEU A 14 10.68 3.38 14.61
CA LEU A 14 10.22 2.07 14.18
C LEU A 14 8.85 2.21 13.53
N ARG A 15 8.70 1.61 12.34
CA ARG A 15 7.40 1.41 11.71
C ARG A 15 7.26 -0.01 11.20
N TYR A 16 6.11 -0.58 11.47
CA TYR A 16 5.69 -1.87 10.94
C TYR A 16 4.92 -1.61 9.67
N TYR A 17 5.46 -2.11 8.56
CA TYR A 17 4.95 -1.80 7.22
C TYR A 17 3.98 -2.87 6.72
N GLY A 18 3.88 -4.01 7.42
CA GLY A 18 2.78 -4.95 7.33
C GLY A 18 3.19 -6.39 7.62
N ALA A 19 2.26 -7.32 7.39
CA ALA A 19 2.43 -8.73 7.68
C ALA A 19 1.64 -9.59 6.70
N GLY A 20 2.07 -10.85 6.51
CA GLY A 20 1.40 -11.82 5.63
C GLY A 20 1.66 -13.26 6.03
N TYR A 21 0.86 -14.19 5.51
CA TYR A 21 0.96 -15.62 5.78
C TYR A 21 1.41 -16.39 4.53
N LEU A 22 2.67 -16.82 4.50
CA LEU A 22 3.17 -17.57 3.37
C LEU A 22 2.80 -19.06 3.50
N SER A 23 1.76 -19.47 2.78
CA SER A 23 1.23 -20.85 2.82
C SER A 23 2.26 -21.90 2.40
N ALA A 24 3.13 -21.60 1.42
CA ALA A 24 4.19 -22.49 0.96
C ALA A 24 5.14 -22.94 2.08
N THR A 25 5.34 -22.08 3.08
CA THR A 25 6.23 -22.34 4.22
C THR A 25 5.50 -22.49 5.55
N ASP A 26 4.17 -22.39 5.56
CA ASP A 26 3.33 -22.32 6.75
C ASP A 26 3.89 -21.32 7.78
N ASP A 27 4.11 -20.08 7.35
CA ASP A 27 4.82 -19.08 8.15
C ASP A 27 4.17 -17.70 8.06
N TYR A 28 4.00 -17.05 9.22
CA TYR A 28 3.65 -15.63 9.27
C TYR A 28 4.92 -14.79 9.22
N LYS A 29 4.97 -13.90 8.23
CA LYS A 29 6.09 -12.97 8.06
C LYS A 29 5.63 -11.55 8.41
N VAL A 30 6.48 -10.80 9.11
CA VAL A 30 6.21 -9.39 9.48
C VAL A 30 7.33 -8.51 8.97
N PHE A 31 6.98 -7.44 8.27
CA PHE A 31 7.92 -6.48 7.73
C PHE A 31 7.98 -5.22 8.61
N ALA A 32 9.19 -4.83 9.01
CA ALA A 32 9.44 -3.62 9.76
C ALA A 32 10.60 -2.86 9.14
N ALA A 33 10.55 -1.54 9.19
CA ALA A 33 11.68 -0.70 8.83
C ALA A 33 11.89 0.40 9.85
N SER A 34 13.14 0.79 9.98
CA SER A 34 13.56 1.93 10.78
C SER A 34 14.01 3.07 9.89
N TYR A 35 13.64 4.29 10.26
CA TYR A 35 13.99 5.50 9.51
C TYR A 35 14.42 6.62 10.45
N ASP A 36 15.21 7.52 9.89
CA ASP A 36 15.50 8.82 10.47
C ASP A 36 14.33 9.77 10.16
N VAL A 37 13.88 10.58 11.13
CA VAL A 37 12.76 11.54 10.98
C VAL A 37 12.91 12.33 9.69
N ASN A 38 14.14 12.76 9.41
CA ASN A 38 14.48 13.61 8.27
C ASN A 38 15.32 12.89 7.19
N GLY A 39 15.51 11.58 7.31
CA GLY A 39 16.39 10.82 6.42
C GLY A 39 15.71 9.61 5.77
N PRO A 40 16.42 8.91 4.88
CA PRO A 40 15.91 7.71 4.23
C PRO A 40 15.71 6.57 5.25
N THR A 41 14.96 5.55 4.83
CA THR A 41 14.93 4.27 5.54
C THR A 41 16.36 3.75 5.69
N ARG A 42 16.72 3.33 6.91
CA ARG A 42 18.09 2.91 7.24
C ARG A 42 18.21 1.40 7.33
N GLU A 43 17.23 0.75 7.95
CA GLU A 43 17.25 -0.69 8.11
C GLU A 43 15.86 -1.24 7.82
N MET A 44 15.81 -2.35 7.09
CA MET A 44 14.60 -3.15 6.89
C MET A 44 14.84 -4.53 7.46
N LYS A 45 13.85 -5.06 8.17
CA LYS A 45 13.90 -6.39 8.76
C LYS A 45 12.58 -7.10 8.58
N MET A 46 12.69 -8.40 8.36
CA MET A 46 11.56 -9.31 8.25
C MET A 46 11.64 -10.35 9.37
N PHE A 47 10.56 -10.49 10.12
CA PHE A 47 10.42 -11.55 11.11
C PHE A 47 9.76 -12.76 10.48
N SER A 48 10.29 -13.95 10.75
CA SER A 48 9.61 -15.24 10.53
C SER A 48 9.06 -15.73 11.87
N LEU A 49 7.75 -15.98 11.93
CA LEU A 49 7.10 -16.50 13.12
C LEU A 49 7.55 -17.94 13.40
N ARG A 50 7.62 -18.77 12.36
CA ARG A 50 8.01 -20.17 12.43
C ARG A 50 9.45 -20.35 12.89
N ALA A 51 10.38 -19.54 12.36
CA ALA A 51 11.79 -19.59 12.75
C ALA A 51 12.12 -18.74 13.98
N HIS A 52 11.17 -17.91 14.44
CA HIS A 52 11.33 -16.97 15.56
C HIS A 52 12.56 -16.06 15.43
N VAL A 53 12.86 -15.60 14.20
CA VAL A 53 14.07 -14.83 13.91
C VAL A 53 13.77 -13.61 13.04
N TRP A 54 14.48 -12.52 13.31
CA TRP A 54 14.54 -11.35 12.44
C TRP A 54 15.67 -11.52 11.43
N LYS A 55 15.35 -11.37 10.14
CA LYS A 55 16.29 -11.33 9.03
C LYS A 55 16.42 -9.90 8.53
N THR A 56 17.65 -9.44 8.28
CA THR A 56 17.89 -8.14 7.64
C THR A 56 17.59 -8.24 6.16
N ILE A 57 16.81 -7.28 5.66
CA ILE A 57 16.46 -7.13 4.25
C ILE A 57 17.18 -5.90 3.70
N GLN A 58 17.73 -6.01 2.49
CA GLN A 58 18.41 -4.90 1.83
C GLN A 58 17.38 -3.90 1.32
N HIS A 59 17.56 -2.62 1.64
CA HIS A 59 16.69 -1.57 1.15
C HIS A 59 16.94 -1.33 -0.35
N PRO A 60 15.91 -1.30 -1.21
CA PRO A 60 16.08 -1.16 -2.66
C PRO A 60 16.43 0.28 -3.11
N GLY A 61 16.79 1.16 -2.18
CA GLY A 61 17.13 2.56 -2.46
C GLY A 61 15.97 3.51 -2.82
N HIS A 62 14.71 3.08 -2.70
CA HIS A 62 13.55 3.95 -2.99
C HIS A 62 13.29 4.99 -1.88
N ASP A 63 12.38 5.93 -2.15
CA ASP A 63 11.91 6.94 -1.19
C ASP A 63 11.10 6.32 -0.03
N LYS A 64 10.64 7.17 0.90
CA LYS A 64 9.79 6.73 2.03
C LYS A 64 8.48 6.12 1.52
N ALA A 65 8.23 4.87 1.92
CA ALA A 65 6.99 4.17 1.64
C ALA A 65 5.82 4.67 2.50
N SER A 66 4.60 4.45 2.00
CA SER A 66 3.36 4.63 2.76
C SER A 66 3.36 3.81 4.05
N ASP A 67 2.63 4.29 5.06
CA ASP A 67 2.70 3.75 6.42
C ASP A 67 2.27 2.29 6.52
N GLU A 68 1.18 1.91 5.84
CA GLU A 68 0.63 0.54 5.86
C GLU A 68 0.71 -0.07 4.47
N GLY A 69 1.20 -1.31 4.40
CA GLY A 69 1.28 -2.09 3.18
C GLY A 69 0.07 -2.97 2.98
N SER A 70 -0.27 -3.17 1.71
CA SER A 70 -1.42 -3.95 1.28
C SER A 70 -0.97 -5.33 0.82
N LEU A 71 -1.39 -6.36 1.54
CA LEU A 71 -1.10 -7.76 1.23
C LEU A 71 -2.03 -8.27 0.13
N LEU A 72 -1.45 -8.83 -0.94
CA LEU A 72 -2.17 -9.47 -2.03
C LEU A 72 -1.84 -10.96 -2.07
N ASN A 73 -2.89 -11.80 -2.06
CA ASN A 73 -2.82 -13.27 -2.16
C ASN A 73 -1.87 -13.94 -1.17
N ASP A 74 -1.57 -13.29 -0.05
CA ASP A 74 -0.58 -13.71 0.94
C ASP A 74 0.86 -13.91 0.41
N GLU A 75 1.13 -13.47 -0.82
CA GLU A 75 2.42 -13.64 -1.52
C GLU A 75 3.27 -12.37 -1.43
N ALA A 76 2.66 -11.22 -1.67
CA ALA A 76 3.38 -9.96 -1.77
C ALA A 76 2.66 -8.82 -1.06
N ILE A 77 3.45 -7.98 -0.39
CA ILE A 77 2.97 -6.76 0.26
C ILE A 77 3.36 -5.54 -0.58
N HIS A 78 2.43 -4.59 -0.70
CA HIS A 78 2.54 -3.46 -1.61
C HIS A 78 2.43 -2.12 -0.89
N TRP A 79 3.28 -1.17 -1.26
CA TRP A 79 3.26 0.20 -0.75
C TRP A 79 3.29 1.20 -1.89
N SER A 80 2.72 2.39 -1.69
CA SER A 80 3.08 3.51 -2.56
C SER A 80 4.41 4.10 -2.11
N VAL A 81 5.29 4.35 -3.08
CA VAL A 81 6.57 5.02 -2.87
C VAL A 81 6.72 6.09 -3.94
N GLY A 82 6.35 7.32 -3.60
CA GLY A 82 6.26 8.41 -4.58
C GLY A 82 5.32 8.05 -5.74
N ASN A 83 5.87 7.99 -6.95
CA ASN A 83 5.13 7.66 -8.19
C ASN A 83 5.28 6.19 -8.60
N GLU A 84 5.52 5.29 -7.65
CA GLU A 84 5.69 3.86 -7.89
C GLU A 84 4.91 3.04 -6.86
N ILE A 85 4.59 1.79 -7.22
CA ILE A 85 4.17 0.78 -6.26
C ILE A 85 5.36 -0.13 -6.02
N LEU A 86 5.84 -0.17 -4.78
CA LEU A 86 6.87 -1.12 -4.36
C LEU A 86 6.18 -2.36 -3.82
N ALA A 87 6.54 -3.52 -4.34
CA ALA A 87 6.13 -4.81 -3.83
C ALA A 87 7.32 -5.54 -3.19
N PHE A 88 7.08 -6.22 -2.06
CA PHE A 88 8.01 -7.19 -1.49
C PHE A 88 7.38 -8.58 -1.57
N ASP A 89 8.06 -9.48 -2.26
CA ASP A 89 7.66 -10.87 -2.43
C ASP A 89 8.16 -11.69 -1.23
N PHE A 90 7.25 -12.34 -0.51
CA PHE A 90 7.62 -13.12 0.67
C PHE A 90 8.30 -14.45 0.35
N GLU A 91 8.08 -15.02 -0.84
CA GLU A 91 8.67 -16.28 -1.26
C GLU A 91 10.10 -16.06 -1.74
N GLN A 92 10.29 -15.11 -2.65
CA GLN A 92 11.61 -14.77 -3.19
C GLN A 92 12.43 -13.90 -2.22
N GLU A 93 11.76 -13.23 -1.29
CA GLU A 93 12.35 -12.26 -0.36
C GLU A 93 13.04 -11.09 -1.09
N GLU A 94 12.44 -10.67 -2.21
CA GLU A 94 12.95 -9.66 -3.11
C GLU A 94 11.94 -8.52 -3.31
N PHE A 95 12.47 -7.34 -3.61
CA PHE A 95 11.68 -6.19 -4.00
C PHE A 95 11.51 -6.12 -5.51
N ARG A 96 10.34 -5.66 -5.94
CA ARG A 96 10.09 -5.29 -7.33
C ARG A 96 9.11 -4.13 -7.40
N THR A 97 9.16 -3.41 -8.52
CA THR A 97 8.21 -2.34 -8.81
C THR A 97 7.04 -2.91 -9.60
N VAL A 98 5.83 -2.54 -9.19
CA VAL A 98 4.59 -2.81 -9.95
C VAL A 98 4.20 -1.53 -10.66
N CYS A 99 3.88 -1.64 -11.95
CA CYS A 99 3.51 -0.49 -12.76
C CYS A 99 2.21 0.18 -12.29
N LEU A 100 2.15 1.49 -12.47
CA LEU A 100 0.97 2.29 -12.22
C LEU A 100 -0.01 2.27 -13.40
N PRO A 101 -1.29 2.64 -13.16
CA PRO A 101 -2.17 3.10 -14.23
C PRO A 101 -1.51 4.24 -15.01
N ASP A 102 -1.80 4.31 -16.31
CA ASP A 102 -1.13 5.22 -17.24
C ASP A 102 -1.04 6.68 -16.74
N HIS A 103 0.17 7.24 -16.84
CA HIS A 103 0.63 8.45 -16.15
C HIS A 103 -0.17 9.72 -16.52
N HIS A 104 -0.89 9.70 -17.64
CA HIS A 104 -1.71 10.83 -18.07
C HIS A 104 -2.89 11.12 -17.11
N ASP A 105 -3.31 10.13 -16.33
CA ASP A 105 -4.46 10.24 -15.42
C ASP A 105 -4.11 10.54 -13.95
N ILE A 106 -2.89 10.24 -13.49
CA ILE A 106 -2.41 10.52 -12.11
C ILE A 106 -1.43 11.71 -12.16
N GLN A 107 -1.95 12.92 -12.06
CA GLN A 107 -1.17 14.17 -12.12
C GLN A 107 -0.84 14.74 -10.72
N ASP A 108 -0.75 13.87 -9.73
CA ASP A 108 -0.41 14.26 -8.36
C ASP A 108 1.12 14.35 -8.23
N PRO A 109 1.70 15.52 -7.88
CA PRO A 109 3.14 15.63 -7.61
C PRO A 109 3.61 14.78 -6.41
N PHE A 110 2.69 14.28 -5.58
CA PHE A 110 2.96 13.36 -4.47
C PHE A 110 2.65 11.90 -4.82
N GLY A 111 2.22 11.62 -6.06
CA GLY A 111 1.98 10.28 -6.57
C GLY A 111 0.67 9.65 -6.11
N VAL A 112 0.70 8.32 -5.92
CA VAL A 112 -0.50 7.55 -5.56
C VAL A 112 -0.77 7.69 -4.07
N SER A 113 -1.96 8.17 -3.72
CA SER A 113 -2.30 8.44 -2.32
C SER A 113 -2.69 7.18 -1.53
N TYR A 114 -3.00 6.08 -2.23
CA TYR A 114 -3.34 4.81 -1.60
C TYR A 114 -3.05 3.63 -2.53
N VAL A 115 -2.52 2.55 -1.95
CA VAL A 115 -2.43 1.21 -2.54
C VAL A 115 -3.20 0.26 -1.64
N GLY A 116 -4.10 -0.54 -2.22
CA GLY A 116 -5.00 -1.43 -1.52
C GLY A 116 -5.21 -2.75 -2.24
N VAL A 117 -6.02 -3.61 -1.63
CA VAL A 117 -6.56 -4.81 -2.27
C VAL A 117 -8.08 -4.78 -2.20
N SER A 118 -8.73 -4.96 -3.35
CA SER A 118 -10.18 -5.00 -3.50
C SER A 118 -10.57 -6.22 -4.33
N GLU A 119 -11.43 -7.07 -3.78
CA GLU A 119 -11.89 -8.32 -4.42
C GLU A 119 -10.75 -9.24 -4.90
N GLY A 120 -9.60 -9.24 -4.22
CA GLY A 120 -8.43 -10.03 -4.62
C GLY A 120 -7.60 -9.41 -5.75
N CYS A 121 -7.87 -8.17 -6.12
CA CYS A 121 -7.09 -7.40 -7.09
C CYS A 121 -6.39 -6.24 -6.41
N LEU A 122 -5.18 -5.90 -6.85
CA LEU A 122 -4.49 -4.68 -6.44
C LEU A 122 -5.30 -3.46 -6.91
N CYS A 123 -5.47 -2.47 -6.04
CA CYS A 123 -6.16 -1.24 -6.36
C CYS A 123 -5.35 -0.02 -5.92
N VAL A 124 -5.58 1.11 -6.58
CA VAL A 124 -4.95 2.37 -6.23
C VAL A 124 -5.91 3.54 -6.31
N CYS A 125 -5.65 4.56 -5.47
CA CYS A 125 -6.30 5.86 -5.56
C CYS A 125 -5.27 6.94 -5.92
N GLY A 126 -5.60 7.76 -6.91
CA GLY A 126 -4.79 8.92 -7.29
C GLY A 126 -5.63 10.19 -7.38
N HIS A 127 -5.14 11.30 -6.84
CA HIS A 127 -5.82 12.58 -6.98
C HIS A 127 -5.60 13.18 -8.36
N ARG A 128 -6.67 13.72 -8.96
CA ARG A 128 -6.57 14.57 -10.14
C ARG A 128 -6.33 16.01 -9.74
N ARG A 129 -5.23 16.56 -10.23
CA ARG A 129 -4.86 17.95 -10.02
C ARG A 129 -5.80 18.91 -10.75
N GLY A 130 -6.29 19.92 -10.05
CA GLY A 130 -6.87 21.13 -10.63
C GLY A 130 -5.88 22.29 -10.58
N VAL A 131 -6.28 23.44 -11.15
CA VAL A 131 -5.42 24.64 -11.23
C VAL A 131 -5.00 25.14 -9.84
N TYR A 132 -5.88 25.01 -8.83
CA TYR A 132 -5.64 25.52 -7.47
C TYR A 132 -5.86 24.49 -6.33
N ILE A 133 -6.59 23.41 -6.59
CA ILE A 133 -6.93 22.34 -5.62
C ILE A 133 -7.10 21.00 -6.34
N TYR A 134 -7.06 19.88 -5.61
CA TYR A 134 -7.51 18.58 -6.12
C TYR A 134 -8.99 18.64 -6.49
N LYS A 135 -9.34 18.11 -7.68
CA LYS A 135 -10.72 18.15 -8.19
C LYS A 135 -11.49 16.87 -7.93
N SER A 136 -10.79 15.75 -7.98
CA SER A 136 -11.38 14.43 -7.86
C SER A 136 -10.34 13.38 -7.54
N VAL A 137 -10.79 12.17 -7.27
CA VAL A 137 -9.95 10.98 -7.12
C VAL A 137 -10.42 9.93 -8.09
N ASP A 138 -9.46 9.33 -8.80
CA ASP A 138 -9.71 8.11 -9.54
C ASP A 138 -9.43 6.89 -8.67
N PHE A 139 -10.31 5.90 -8.77
CA PHE A 139 -10.10 4.58 -8.21
C PHE A 139 -9.84 3.59 -9.34
N TRP A 140 -8.70 2.91 -9.28
CA TRP A 140 -8.25 1.96 -10.28
C TRP A 140 -8.08 0.56 -9.68
N VAL A 141 -8.32 -0.46 -10.49
CA VAL A 141 -8.08 -1.86 -10.14
C VAL A 141 -7.28 -2.54 -11.25
N MET A 142 -6.23 -3.26 -10.87
CA MET A 142 -5.41 -4.09 -11.75
C MET A 142 -6.13 -5.42 -11.92
N ARG A 143 -6.71 -5.66 -13.10
CA ARG A 143 -7.53 -6.85 -13.36
C ARG A 143 -6.69 -8.12 -13.45
N GLU A 144 -5.47 -7.99 -13.95
CA GLU A 144 -4.49 -9.06 -14.05
C GLU A 144 -3.23 -8.60 -13.34
N TYR A 145 -2.84 -9.32 -12.30
CA TYR A 145 -1.73 -8.89 -11.45
C TYR A 145 -0.42 -8.81 -12.25
N ASP A 146 0.34 -7.73 -12.01
CA ASP A 146 1.59 -7.38 -12.70
C ASP A 146 1.47 -7.12 -14.21
N VAL A 147 0.24 -6.97 -14.74
CA VAL A 147 -0.02 -6.59 -16.14
C VAL A 147 -0.47 -5.13 -16.19
N CYS A 148 0.40 -4.25 -16.67
CA CYS A 148 0.17 -2.80 -16.68
C CYS A 148 -1.08 -2.38 -17.47
N ASP A 149 -1.30 -3.00 -18.62
CA ASP A 149 -2.45 -2.67 -19.47
C ASP A 149 -3.77 -3.18 -18.88
N SER A 150 -3.74 -3.94 -17.77
CA SER A 150 -4.95 -4.45 -17.11
C SER A 150 -5.57 -3.45 -16.12
N TRP A 151 -4.92 -2.32 -15.86
CA TRP A 151 -5.46 -1.27 -15.01
C TRP A 151 -6.77 -0.73 -15.57
N THR A 152 -7.85 -0.89 -14.81
CA THR A 152 -9.19 -0.42 -15.16
C THR A 152 -9.68 0.60 -14.16
N LYS A 153 -10.10 1.78 -14.62
CA LYS A 153 -10.76 2.78 -13.78
C LYS A 153 -12.15 2.28 -13.41
N LEU A 154 -12.44 2.16 -12.12
CA LEU A 154 -13.78 1.79 -11.65
C LEU A 154 -14.69 3.01 -11.55
N PHE A 155 -14.21 4.07 -10.93
CA PHE A 155 -14.98 5.30 -10.75
C PHE A 155 -14.06 6.50 -10.51
N ASN A 156 -14.63 7.68 -10.71
CA ASN A 156 -14.07 8.96 -10.31
C ASN A 156 -14.97 9.57 -9.24
N LEU A 157 -14.39 10.00 -8.12
CA LEU A 157 -15.09 10.72 -7.07
C LEU A 157 -14.69 12.19 -7.13
N SER A 158 -15.59 13.05 -7.58
CA SER A 158 -15.37 14.51 -7.61
C SER A 158 -15.62 15.16 -6.26
N TYR A 159 -14.79 16.14 -5.93
CA TYR A 159 -14.92 16.89 -4.69
C TYR A 159 -15.83 18.12 -4.87
N PRO A 160 -16.62 18.48 -3.84
CA PRO A 160 -17.24 19.79 -3.79
C PRO A 160 -16.15 20.89 -3.77
N PRO A 161 -16.44 22.09 -4.32
CA PRO A 161 -15.53 23.23 -4.18
C PRO A 161 -15.19 23.50 -2.71
N GLY A 162 -13.90 23.63 -2.38
CA GLY A 162 -13.43 24.02 -1.05
C GLY A 162 -13.06 22.89 -0.07
N VAL A 163 -13.17 21.61 -0.47
CA VAL A 163 -12.66 20.49 0.34
C VAL A 163 -11.17 20.31 0.11
N LEU A 164 -10.36 20.56 1.14
CA LEU A 164 -8.88 20.48 1.09
C LEU A 164 -8.31 19.18 1.67
N TYR A 165 -9.08 18.45 2.47
CA TYR A 165 -8.60 17.27 3.19
C TYR A 165 -9.59 16.13 3.02
N THR A 166 -9.18 15.07 2.32
CA THR A 166 -9.88 13.80 2.37
C THR A 166 -8.96 12.78 3.02
N TYR A 167 -9.15 12.56 4.33
CA TYR A 167 -8.81 11.28 4.92
C TYR A 167 -9.70 10.26 4.21
N PHE A 168 -9.13 9.43 3.35
CA PHE A 168 -9.92 8.41 2.68
C PHE A 168 -10.58 7.53 3.73
N LEU A 169 -11.90 7.40 3.61
CA LEU A 169 -12.73 6.43 4.35
C LEU A 169 -12.37 4.96 4.05
N ILE A 170 -11.29 4.71 3.30
CA ILE A 170 -10.85 3.38 2.88
C ILE A 170 -9.88 2.77 3.92
N GLY A 171 -9.30 3.56 4.84
CA GLY A 171 -8.28 3.08 5.79
C GLY A 171 -8.73 2.83 7.23
N TYR A 172 -9.73 3.54 7.74
CA TYR A 172 -10.15 3.36 9.14
C TYR A 172 -11.28 2.33 9.27
N GLY A 173 -10.90 1.05 9.14
CA GLY A 173 -11.57 -0.03 9.85
C GLY A 173 -12.64 -0.85 9.12
N LYS A 174 -12.89 -0.65 7.82
CA LYS A 174 -13.69 -1.61 7.03
C LYS A 174 -13.18 -1.71 5.60
N GLN A 175 -12.58 -2.86 5.30
CA GLN A 175 -12.46 -3.43 3.96
C GLN A 175 -13.70 -3.05 3.14
N ILE A 176 -13.53 -2.34 2.02
CA ILE A 176 -14.60 -2.23 1.03
C ILE A 176 -14.71 -3.61 0.41
N SER A 177 -15.42 -4.53 1.08
CA SER A 177 -15.87 -5.75 0.43
C SER A 177 -17.01 -5.32 -0.48
N CYS A 178 -16.73 -5.20 -1.77
CA CYS A 178 -17.77 -5.15 -2.77
C CYS A 178 -18.41 -6.56 -2.83
N ARG A 179 -19.29 -6.87 -1.87
CA ARG A 179 -20.13 -8.07 -2.00
C ARG A 179 -21.15 -7.76 -3.07
N LYS A 180 -21.04 -8.43 -4.23
CA LYS A 180 -22.10 -8.56 -5.23
C LYS A 180 -23.46 -8.71 -4.54
N ARG A 181 -24.26 -7.65 -4.54
CA ARG A 181 -25.74 -7.61 -4.63
C ARG A 181 -26.24 -6.18 -4.37
N GLY A 182 -26.65 -5.50 -5.44
CA GLY A 182 -27.66 -4.44 -5.44
C GLY A 182 -27.46 -3.27 -4.48
N TRP A 183 -27.01 -2.14 -5.02
CA TRP A 183 -27.03 -0.84 -4.35
C TRP A 183 -28.43 -0.52 -3.79
N ARG A 184 -28.56 -0.37 -2.47
CA ARG A 184 -29.69 0.34 -1.86
C ARG A 184 -29.18 1.61 -1.19
N ARG A 185 -29.87 2.72 -1.47
CA ARG A 185 -29.71 3.99 -0.76
C ARG A 185 -29.88 3.74 0.74
N VAL A 186 -28.87 4.10 1.53
CA VAL A 186 -29.06 4.38 2.94
C VAL A 186 -29.22 5.89 3.05
N VAL A 187 -30.45 6.33 3.33
CA VAL A 187 -30.71 7.69 3.79
C VAL A 187 -30.34 7.68 5.27
N VAL A 188 -29.36 8.50 5.65
CA VAL A 188 -29.00 8.71 7.06
C VAL A 188 -29.98 9.75 7.61
N GLY A 189 -30.73 9.37 8.64
CA GLY A 189 -31.50 10.28 9.50
C GLY A 189 -30.67 10.79 10.66
#